data_AF-A0A5Q0UQC5-F1
#
_entry.id   AF-A0A5Q0UQC5-F1
#
_cell.length_a   1.000
_cell.length_b   1.000
_cell.length_c   1.000
_cell.angle_alpha   90.00
_cell.angle_beta   90.00
_cell.angle_gamma   90.00
#
_symmetry.space_group_name_H-M   'P 1'
#
loop_
_entity.id
_entity.type
_entity.pdbx_description
1 polymer ?
#
loop_
_entity_poly.entity_id
_entity_poly.type
_entity_poly.pdbx_seq_one_letter_code
_entity_poly.pdbx_strand_id
1 'polypeptide(L)'
;MGGQQFVTEFSLPGVVDGGIERVNVGSWIGDSIVVLVFYPSDFGPRSGQSAALLRAVDELTGEVDARAVGIAPDSVYSHRRFAAEADVDVPLASDADGSVTAAYGVASTGEAGQTVAERSLFVVDYRGVVVHEWAASDTGAMPEFERLRTQLRSITPDGSAQGCYRTGYVRYREGRRYLSSGLEHCEAGDWGLAASAFDEASAEFGDATNRFTKGQGLADGDEIHEYNSRGRVVATKYWEAAEWLAGFATAASKGNVESREENREAAEQALQEVRDVTLPEPDAASKTATGKHRA
;
A
#
# COMPACT_ATOMS: atom_id res chain seq x y z
N MET A 1 -4.41 -27.69 -8.66
CA MET A 1 -4.46 -26.89 -7.41
C MET A 1 -3.34 -25.86 -7.53
N GLY A 2 -3.64 -24.66 -8.03
CA GLY A 2 -2.65 -23.60 -8.16
C GLY A 2 -2.40 -23.00 -6.78
N GLY A 3 -1.21 -23.23 -6.22
CA GLY A 3 -0.81 -22.58 -4.98
C GLY A 3 -0.67 -21.08 -5.22
N GLN A 4 -1.12 -20.27 -4.26
CA GLN A 4 -0.90 -18.84 -4.27
C GLN A 4 0.60 -18.57 -4.05
N GLN A 5 1.27 -17.98 -5.03
CA GLN A 5 2.69 -17.60 -4.91
C GLN A 5 2.80 -16.29 -4.13
N PHE A 6 3.67 -16.29 -3.12
CA PHE A 6 4.06 -15.08 -2.40
C PHE A 6 5.38 -14.55 -2.94
N VAL A 7 5.63 -13.27 -2.73
CA VAL A 7 6.89 -12.60 -3.05
C VAL A 7 8.03 -13.30 -2.32
N THR A 8 9.14 -13.51 -3.03
CA THR A 8 10.39 -13.85 -2.36
C THR A 8 11.03 -12.55 -1.90
N GLU A 9 11.03 -12.31 -0.60
CA GLU A 9 11.72 -11.15 -0.05
C GLU A 9 13.22 -11.28 -0.26
N PHE A 10 13.84 -10.21 -0.74
CA PHE A 10 15.28 -10.14 -0.91
C PHE A 10 15.81 -8.77 -0.54
N SER A 11 17.10 -8.75 -0.20
CA SER A 11 17.90 -7.54 -0.17
C SER A 11 19.14 -7.80 -0.99
N LEU A 12 19.29 -7.15 -2.15
CA LEU A 12 20.40 -7.36 -3.08
C LEU A 12 21.19 -6.06 -3.26
N PRO A 13 22.51 -6.12 -3.54
CA PRO A 13 23.23 -4.95 -4.01
C PRO A 13 22.62 -4.48 -5.33
N GLY A 14 22.50 -3.17 -5.52
CA GLY A 14 21.83 -2.61 -6.69
C GLY A 14 22.22 -1.17 -6.94
N VAL A 15 21.52 -0.57 -7.91
CA VAL A 15 21.62 0.83 -8.27
C VAL A 15 20.26 1.49 -8.10
N VAL A 16 20.24 2.62 -7.41
CA VAL A 16 19.07 3.45 -7.15
C VAL A 16 19.51 4.89 -7.31
N ASP A 17 18.81 5.69 -8.12
CA ASP A 17 19.15 7.10 -8.40
C ASP A 17 20.63 7.30 -8.78
N GLY A 18 21.19 6.32 -9.52
CA GLY A 18 22.60 6.30 -9.91
C GLY A 18 23.59 6.07 -8.76
N GLY A 19 23.17 5.84 -7.52
CA GLY A 19 23.98 5.40 -6.37
C GLY A 19 24.08 3.87 -6.28
N ILE A 20 25.13 3.34 -5.63
CA ILE A 20 25.22 1.91 -5.32
C ILE A 20 24.73 1.70 -3.88
N GLU A 21 23.66 0.96 -3.71
CA GLU A 21 23.08 0.66 -2.41
C GLU A 21 22.38 -0.71 -2.38
N ARG A 22 21.63 -1.04 -1.32
CA ARG A 22 20.86 -2.28 -1.25
C ARG A 22 19.40 -2.03 -1.64
N VAL A 23 18.91 -2.76 -2.62
CA VAL A 23 17.47 -2.81 -2.94
C VAL A 23 16.82 -3.86 -2.06
N ASN A 24 15.91 -3.45 -1.19
CA ASN A 24 15.21 -4.31 -0.24
C ASN A 24 13.70 -4.34 -0.55
N VAL A 25 13.27 -5.32 -1.34
CA VAL A 25 11.86 -5.47 -1.71
C VAL A 25 10.96 -5.78 -0.51
N GLY A 26 11.47 -6.48 0.51
CA GLY A 26 10.69 -6.78 1.73
C GLY A 26 10.23 -5.51 2.45
N SER A 27 11.03 -4.43 2.40
CA SER A 27 10.67 -3.13 2.97
C SER A 27 9.56 -2.39 2.22
N TRP A 28 9.17 -2.85 1.04
CA TRP A 28 8.10 -2.24 0.24
C TRP A 28 6.77 -2.98 0.42
N ILE A 29 6.81 -4.21 0.92
CA ILE A 29 5.62 -5.02 1.16
C ILE A 29 4.84 -4.43 2.34
N GLY A 30 3.52 -4.29 2.18
CA GLY A 30 2.64 -3.59 3.11
C GLY A 30 2.46 -2.10 2.78
N ASP A 31 3.47 -1.47 2.18
CA ASP A 31 3.49 -0.04 1.89
C ASP A 31 3.10 0.29 0.44
N SER A 32 3.49 -0.55 -0.52
CA SER A 32 3.25 -0.31 -1.95
C SER A 32 2.99 -1.60 -2.72
N ILE A 33 2.38 -1.48 -3.90
CA ILE A 33 2.46 -2.54 -4.90
C ILE A 33 3.91 -2.59 -5.40
N VAL A 34 4.40 -3.80 -5.66
CA VAL A 34 5.75 -4.00 -6.22
C VAL A 34 5.65 -4.67 -7.58
N VAL A 35 6.35 -4.11 -8.57
CA VAL A 35 6.53 -4.70 -9.89
C VAL A 35 7.97 -5.20 -10.01
N LEU A 36 8.15 -6.51 -10.18
CA LEU A 36 9.45 -7.13 -10.38
C LEU A 36 9.65 -7.38 -11.87
N VAL A 37 10.73 -6.85 -12.44
CA VAL A 37 11.06 -7.01 -13.86
C VAL A 37 12.35 -7.81 -13.96
N PHE A 38 12.26 -9.07 -14.38
CA PHE A 38 13.41 -9.91 -14.64
C PHE A 38 13.87 -9.74 -16.08
N TYR A 39 15.17 -9.64 -16.30
CA TYR A 39 15.73 -9.51 -17.65
C TYR A 39 17.11 -10.19 -17.77
N PRO A 40 17.49 -10.63 -18.98
CA PRO A 40 18.62 -11.55 -19.13
C PRO A 40 19.99 -10.92 -18.95
N SER A 41 20.17 -9.68 -19.44
CA SER A 41 21.42 -8.93 -19.28
C SER A 41 21.27 -7.45 -19.64
N ASP A 42 22.08 -6.61 -19.02
CA ASP A 42 22.24 -5.16 -19.29
C ASP A 42 22.74 -4.87 -20.71
N PHE A 43 23.77 -5.57 -21.18
CA PHE A 43 24.44 -5.30 -22.47
C PHE A 43 24.45 -6.51 -23.41
N GLY A 44 23.65 -7.53 -23.10
CA GLY A 44 23.47 -8.71 -23.94
C GLY A 44 22.58 -8.46 -25.16
N PRO A 45 22.40 -9.49 -26.00
CA PRO A 45 21.43 -9.45 -27.08
C PRO A 45 20.05 -9.04 -26.56
N ARG A 46 19.41 -8.09 -27.25
CA ARG A 46 18.06 -7.58 -26.93
C ARG A 46 17.99 -6.77 -25.63
N SER A 47 19.10 -6.24 -25.14
CA SER A 47 19.11 -5.26 -24.04
C SER A 47 18.20 -4.05 -24.31
N GLY A 48 18.03 -3.65 -25.57
CA GLY A 48 17.09 -2.60 -25.97
C GLY A 48 15.63 -2.91 -25.62
N GLN A 49 15.19 -4.17 -25.72
CA GLN A 49 13.85 -4.60 -25.30
C GLN A 49 13.73 -4.61 -23.78
N SER A 50 14.77 -5.03 -23.06
CA SER A 50 14.81 -4.98 -21.59
C SER A 50 14.70 -3.53 -21.10
N ALA A 51 15.47 -2.61 -21.68
CA ALA A 51 15.40 -1.19 -21.38
C ALA A 51 14.03 -0.60 -21.69
N ALA A 52 13.43 -0.95 -22.84
CA ALA A 52 12.09 -0.50 -23.19
C ALA A 52 11.02 -0.99 -22.20
N LEU A 53 11.14 -2.23 -21.71
CA LEU A 53 10.24 -2.76 -20.69
C LEU A 53 10.42 -2.03 -19.36
N LEU A 54 11.66 -1.81 -18.91
CA LEU A 54 11.95 -1.10 -17.66
C LEU A 54 11.41 0.33 -17.68
N ARG A 55 11.61 1.07 -18.77
CA ARG A 55 11.06 2.44 -18.93
C ARG A 55 9.53 2.47 -18.94
N ALA A 56 8.90 1.53 -19.65
CA ALA A 56 7.44 1.45 -19.69
C ALA A 56 6.85 1.07 -18.31
N VAL A 57 7.56 0.23 -17.55
CA VAL A 57 7.18 -0.10 -16.16
C VAL A 57 7.35 1.11 -15.25
N ASP A 58 8.43 1.87 -15.39
CA ASP A 58 8.66 3.10 -14.62
C ASP A 58 7.50 4.08 -14.76
N GLU A 59 7.17 4.46 -16.00
CA GLU A 59 6.05 5.33 -16.34
C GLU A 59 4.74 4.81 -15.74
N LEU A 60 4.49 3.51 -15.91
CA LEU A 60 3.29 2.86 -15.41
C LEU A 60 3.20 2.92 -13.88
N THR A 61 4.29 2.65 -13.17
CA THR A 61 4.31 2.64 -11.71
C THR A 61 4.21 4.03 -11.10
N GLY A 62 4.80 5.04 -11.76
CA GLY A 62 4.66 6.44 -11.36
C GLY A 62 3.22 6.96 -11.43
N GLU A 63 2.38 6.44 -12.34
CA GLU A 63 0.97 6.81 -12.43
C GLU A 63 0.08 6.28 -11.29
N VAL A 64 0.48 5.18 -10.64
CA VAL A 64 -0.42 4.37 -9.77
C VAL A 64 0.13 4.12 -8.37
N ASP A 65 1.15 4.89 -7.97
CA ASP A 65 1.84 4.79 -6.68
C ASP A 65 2.30 3.35 -6.36
N ALA A 66 2.99 2.77 -7.34
CA ALA A 66 3.64 1.47 -7.23
C ALA A 66 5.16 1.65 -7.28
N ARG A 67 5.89 0.65 -6.81
CA ARG A 67 7.36 0.60 -6.92
C ARG A 67 7.77 -0.47 -7.91
N ALA A 68 8.84 -0.23 -8.65
CA ALA A 68 9.42 -1.21 -9.56
C ALA A 68 10.87 -1.52 -9.19
N VAL A 69 11.35 -2.71 -9.59
CA VAL A 69 12.76 -3.07 -9.58
C VAL A 69 13.07 -3.98 -10.75
N GLY A 70 14.15 -3.68 -11.47
CA GLY A 70 14.77 -4.56 -12.46
C GLY A 70 15.73 -5.54 -11.80
N ILE A 71 15.72 -6.81 -12.21
CA ILE A 71 16.54 -7.88 -11.64
C ILE A 71 17.26 -8.60 -12.77
N ALA A 72 18.59 -8.65 -12.68
CA ALA A 72 19.46 -9.33 -13.64
C ALA A 72 20.76 -9.81 -12.96
N PRO A 73 21.50 -10.76 -13.54
CA PRO A 73 22.72 -11.30 -12.94
C PRO A 73 23.92 -10.33 -13.03
N ASP A 74 23.80 -9.22 -13.76
CA ASP A 74 24.88 -8.27 -13.97
C ASP A 74 25.29 -7.54 -12.68
N SER A 75 26.53 -7.07 -12.63
CA SER A 75 27.05 -6.35 -11.46
C SER A 75 26.45 -4.95 -11.32
N VAL A 76 26.46 -4.39 -10.10
CA VAL A 76 26.05 -2.99 -9.84
C VAL A 76 26.77 -1.95 -10.69
N TYR A 77 28.01 -2.22 -11.13
CA TYR A 77 28.75 -1.30 -12.02
C TYR A 77 28.21 -1.35 -13.45
N SER A 78 27.80 -2.53 -13.92
CA SER A 78 27.11 -2.70 -15.19
C SER A 78 25.74 -2.01 -15.14
N HIS A 79 24.96 -2.28 -14.09
CA HIS A 79 23.65 -1.66 -13.89
C HIS A 79 23.73 -0.14 -13.91
N ARG A 80 24.72 0.45 -13.22
CA ARG A 80 24.89 1.91 -13.16
C ARG A 80 25.12 2.50 -14.54
N ARG A 81 25.94 1.81 -15.35
CA ARG A 81 26.23 2.23 -16.72
C ARG A 81 25.02 2.02 -17.62
N PHE A 82 24.33 0.89 -17.48
CA PHE A 82 23.14 0.56 -18.25
C PHE A 82 22.00 1.54 -17.97
N ALA A 83 21.71 1.83 -16.71
CA ALA A 83 20.73 2.83 -16.29
C ALA A 83 21.01 4.20 -16.95
N ALA A 84 22.27 4.65 -16.93
CA ALA A 84 22.66 5.92 -17.53
C ALA A 84 22.62 5.92 -19.07
N GLU A 85 23.07 4.85 -19.74
CA GLU A 85 23.09 4.78 -21.21
C GLU A 85 21.72 4.49 -21.83
N ALA A 86 20.86 3.78 -21.09
CA ALA A 86 19.55 3.33 -21.55
C ALA A 86 18.39 4.11 -20.94
N ASP A 87 18.64 5.18 -20.18
CA ASP A 87 17.60 6.05 -19.60
C ASP A 87 16.61 5.25 -18.74
N VAL A 88 17.13 4.42 -17.85
CA VAL A 88 16.34 3.59 -16.94
C VAL A 88 16.48 4.13 -15.52
N ASP A 89 15.37 4.65 -14.99
CA ASP A 89 15.32 5.22 -13.64
C ASP A 89 14.85 4.22 -12.57
N VAL A 90 14.27 3.09 -12.99
CA VAL A 90 13.90 2.00 -12.08
C VAL A 90 15.13 1.48 -11.34
N PRO A 91 15.06 1.25 -10.02
CA PRO A 91 16.08 0.52 -9.27
C PRO A 91 16.50 -0.79 -9.95
N LEU A 92 17.79 -1.07 -10.04
CA LEU A 92 18.32 -2.31 -10.61
C LEU A 92 19.03 -3.14 -9.54
N ALA A 93 18.58 -4.36 -9.30
CA ALA A 93 19.14 -5.29 -8.32
C ALA A 93 20.00 -6.37 -9.01
N SER A 94 21.23 -6.51 -8.51
CA SER A 94 22.20 -7.48 -8.99
C SER A 94 21.97 -8.84 -8.32
N ASP A 95 21.35 -9.75 -9.06
CA ASP A 95 21.08 -11.14 -8.67
C ASP A 95 22.19 -12.07 -9.19
N ALA A 96 23.44 -11.75 -8.81
CA ALA A 96 24.63 -12.39 -9.36
C ALA A 96 24.71 -13.92 -9.08
N ASP A 97 24.05 -14.41 -8.04
CA ASP A 97 23.96 -15.84 -7.73
C ASP A 97 22.72 -16.52 -8.32
N GLY A 98 21.81 -15.76 -8.94
CA GLY A 98 20.58 -16.23 -9.55
C GLY A 98 19.52 -16.75 -8.56
N SER A 99 19.67 -16.50 -7.26
CA SER A 99 18.78 -17.05 -6.23
C SER A 99 17.36 -16.50 -6.34
N VAL A 100 17.21 -15.20 -6.62
CA VAL A 100 15.89 -14.58 -6.79
C VAL A 100 15.27 -15.04 -8.11
N THR A 101 16.04 -15.04 -9.20
CA THR A 101 15.65 -15.56 -10.51
C THR A 101 15.13 -17.00 -10.42
N ALA A 102 15.83 -17.86 -9.69
CA ALA A 102 15.44 -19.25 -9.46
C ALA A 102 14.15 -19.37 -8.62
N ALA A 103 13.97 -18.52 -7.60
CA ALA A 103 12.79 -18.52 -6.75
C ALA A 103 11.49 -18.17 -7.51
N TYR A 104 11.60 -17.38 -8.57
CA TYR A 104 10.48 -17.06 -9.47
C TYR A 104 10.32 -18.05 -10.63
N GLY A 105 11.18 -19.06 -10.73
CA GLY A 105 11.08 -20.09 -11.77
C GLY A 105 11.41 -19.58 -13.18
N VAL A 106 12.09 -18.44 -13.29
CA VAL A 106 12.41 -17.76 -14.57
C VAL A 106 13.89 -17.87 -14.93
N ALA A 107 14.59 -18.86 -14.36
CA ALA A 107 15.99 -19.13 -14.68
C ALA A 107 16.12 -19.77 -16.07
N SER A 108 17.04 -19.25 -16.88
CA SER A 108 17.39 -19.75 -18.20
C SER A 108 18.90 -19.80 -18.39
N THR A 109 19.34 -20.41 -19.49
CA THR A 109 20.77 -20.53 -19.82
C THR A 109 21.12 -19.53 -20.91
N GLY A 110 22.02 -18.60 -20.60
CA GLY A 110 22.54 -17.62 -21.55
C GLY A 110 23.50 -18.22 -22.57
N GLU A 111 23.91 -17.42 -23.56
CA GLU A 111 24.73 -17.89 -24.69
C GLU A 111 26.11 -18.44 -24.28
N ALA A 112 26.69 -17.95 -23.19
CA ALA A 112 27.97 -18.45 -22.67
C ALA A 112 27.80 -19.49 -21.54
N GLY A 113 26.60 -20.05 -21.38
CA GLY A 113 26.30 -21.11 -20.40
C GLY A 113 26.04 -20.63 -18.98
N GLN A 114 26.04 -19.32 -18.73
CA GLN A 114 25.70 -18.72 -17.45
C GLN A 114 24.19 -18.74 -17.20
N THR A 115 23.76 -18.81 -15.95
CA THR A 115 22.36 -18.60 -15.57
C THR A 115 21.97 -17.15 -15.78
N VAL A 116 20.89 -16.93 -16.51
CA VAL A 116 20.27 -15.62 -16.74
C VAL A 116 18.79 -15.71 -16.42
N ALA A 117 18.11 -14.57 -16.31
CA ALA A 117 16.66 -14.57 -16.19
C ALA A 117 15.99 -14.53 -17.58
N GLU A 118 14.87 -15.25 -17.73
CA GLU A 118 13.93 -14.99 -18.81
C GLU A 118 13.33 -13.58 -18.63
N ARG A 119 12.97 -12.93 -19.74
CA ARG A 119 12.34 -11.62 -19.64
C ARG A 119 10.90 -11.79 -19.18
N SER A 120 10.63 -11.41 -17.94
CA SER A 120 9.34 -11.59 -17.28
C SER A 120 9.04 -10.45 -16.32
N LEU A 121 7.77 -10.31 -15.98
CA LEU A 121 7.25 -9.31 -15.07
C LEU A 121 6.28 -9.96 -14.09
N PHE A 122 6.42 -9.61 -12.81
CA PHE A 122 5.50 -10.02 -11.76
C PHE A 122 4.94 -8.79 -11.05
N VAL A 123 3.64 -8.80 -10.75
CA VAL A 123 3.00 -7.80 -9.89
C VAL A 123 2.70 -8.44 -8.55
N VAL A 124 3.19 -7.80 -7.51
CA VAL A 124 3.04 -8.19 -6.11
C VAL A 124 2.13 -7.18 -5.43
N ASP A 125 1.01 -7.64 -4.88
CA ASP A 125 0.12 -6.78 -4.09
C ASP A 125 0.75 -6.42 -2.73
N TYR A 126 0.13 -5.50 -2.00
CA TYR A 126 0.61 -5.04 -0.69
C TYR A 126 0.67 -6.17 0.37
N ARG A 127 0.04 -7.33 0.16
CA ARG A 127 0.13 -8.50 1.06
C ARG A 127 1.33 -9.39 0.74
N GLY A 128 2.14 -9.00 -0.25
CA GLY A 128 3.21 -9.82 -0.77
C GLY A 128 2.70 -10.97 -1.64
N VAL A 129 1.50 -10.90 -2.19
CA VAL A 129 0.96 -11.95 -3.08
C VAL A 129 1.27 -11.59 -4.52
N VAL A 130 1.80 -12.54 -5.29
CA VAL A 130 1.92 -12.41 -6.75
C VAL A 130 0.51 -12.51 -7.36
N VAL A 131 0.03 -11.41 -7.93
CA VAL A 131 -1.31 -11.29 -8.52
C VAL A 131 -1.29 -11.15 -10.05
N HIS A 132 -0.11 -10.94 -10.63
CA HIS A 132 0.10 -10.98 -12.07
C HIS A 132 1.45 -11.62 -12.38
N GLU A 133 1.49 -12.34 -13.48
CA GLU A 133 2.71 -12.84 -14.10
C GLU A 133 2.61 -12.63 -15.61
N TRP A 134 3.69 -12.16 -16.20
CA TRP A 134 3.90 -12.10 -17.63
C TRP A 134 5.30 -12.63 -17.94
N ALA A 135 5.40 -13.51 -18.94
CA ALA A 135 6.66 -13.97 -19.47
C ALA A 135 6.67 -13.74 -20.99
N ALA A 136 7.82 -13.31 -21.52
CA ALA A 136 7.96 -13.06 -22.95
C ALA A 136 7.78 -14.37 -23.74
N SER A 137 6.76 -14.43 -24.60
CA SER A 137 6.53 -15.58 -25.48
C SER A 137 7.59 -15.70 -26.59
N ASP A 138 8.20 -14.59 -26.95
CA ASP A 138 9.24 -14.50 -27.96
C ASP A 138 10.14 -13.28 -27.74
N THR A 139 11.09 -13.11 -28.66
CA THR A 139 12.09 -12.04 -28.70
C THR A 139 11.53 -10.62 -28.57
N GLY A 140 10.42 -10.33 -29.25
CA GLY A 140 9.81 -9.02 -29.36
C GLY A 140 8.59 -8.83 -28.45
N ALA A 141 8.17 -9.88 -27.74
CA ALA A 141 7.03 -9.82 -26.86
C ALA A 141 7.20 -8.75 -25.77
N MET A 142 6.13 -7.99 -25.56
CA MET A 142 5.94 -6.97 -24.53
C MET A 142 4.60 -7.21 -23.81
N PRO A 143 4.44 -6.80 -22.54
CA PRO A 143 3.17 -6.89 -21.84
C PRO A 143 2.08 -6.02 -22.46
N GLU A 144 0.82 -6.39 -22.23
CA GLU A 144 -0.33 -5.53 -22.49
C GLU A 144 -0.43 -4.42 -21.43
N PHE A 145 0.29 -3.31 -21.63
CA PHE A 145 0.44 -2.26 -20.61
C PHE A 145 -0.88 -1.65 -20.13
N GLU A 146 -1.88 -1.47 -20.99
CA GLU A 146 -3.20 -0.97 -20.55
C GLU A 146 -3.88 -1.95 -19.58
N ARG A 147 -3.77 -3.26 -19.85
CA ARG A 147 -4.31 -4.28 -18.95
C ARG A 147 -3.56 -4.29 -17.63
N LEU A 148 -2.23 -4.15 -17.68
CA LEU A 148 -1.39 -4.03 -16.49
C LEU A 148 -1.74 -2.78 -15.68
N ARG A 149 -1.99 -1.63 -16.34
CA ARG A 149 -2.45 -0.38 -15.71
C ARG A 149 -3.79 -0.55 -15.02
N THR A 150 -4.78 -1.10 -15.70
CA THR A 150 -6.09 -1.38 -15.09
C THR A 150 -5.95 -2.31 -13.88
N GLN A 151 -5.09 -3.33 -13.99
CA GLN A 151 -4.86 -4.25 -12.89
C GLN A 151 -4.14 -3.58 -11.71
N LEU A 152 -3.08 -2.80 -11.93
CA LEU A 152 -2.39 -2.08 -10.86
C LEU A 152 -3.35 -1.14 -10.12
N ARG A 153 -4.15 -0.36 -10.86
CA ARG A 153 -5.17 0.53 -10.26
C ARG A 153 -6.17 -0.23 -9.38
N SER A 154 -6.58 -1.43 -9.78
CA SER A 154 -7.54 -2.22 -9.01
C SER A 154 -6.95 -2.84 -7.74
N ILE A 155 -5.62 -2.89 -7.60
CA ILE A 155 -4.93 -3.40 -6.41
C ILE A 155 -4.22 -2.30 -5.59
N THR A 156 -4.15 -1.05 -6.08
CA THR A 156 -3.53 0.07 -5.36
C THR A 156 -4.29 0.36 -4.06
N PRO A 157 -3.61 0.51 -2.91
CA PRO A 157 -4.23 0.83 -1.63
C PRO A 157 -5.16 2.05 -1.69
N ASP A 158 -4.86 3.05 -2.52
CA ASP A 158 -5.69 4.26 -2.62
C ASP A 158 -6.60 4.27 -3.85
N GLY A 159 -6.47 3.27 -4.73
CA GLY A 159 -7.19 3.14 -6.00
C GLY A 159 -8.29 2.07 -6.02
N SER A 160 -8.35 1.23 -4.99
CA SER A 160 -9.32 0.13 -4.87
C SER A 160 -10.29 0.32 -3.70
N ALA A 161 -11.48 -0.30 -3.78
CA ALA A 161 -12.45 -0.30 -2.68
C ALA A 161 -11.88 -0.90 -1.38
N GLN A 162 -11.11 -1.99 -1.51
CA GLN A 162 -10.48 -2.67 -0.37
C GLN A 162 -9.36 -1.83 0.25
N GLY A 163 -8.53 -1.21 -0.58
CA GLY A 163 -7.47 -0.36 -0.10
C GLY A 163 -8.02 0.90 0.60
N CYS A 164 -9.01 1.54 -0.01
CA CYS A 164 -9.71 2.68 0.60
C CYS A 164 -10.28 2.32 1.98
N TYR A 165 -10.84 1.11 2.11
CA TYR A 165 -11.31 0.60 3.40
C TYR A 165 -10.16 0.46 4.41
N ARG A 166 -9.03 -0.13 4.02
CA ARG A 166 -7.87 -0.28 4.92
C ARG A 166 -7.34 1.07 5.38
N THR A 167 -7.08 1.99 4.45
CA THR A 167 -6.55 3.31 4.82
C THR A 167 -7.54 4.08 5.67
N GLY A 168 -8.84 4.04 5.34
CA GLY A 168 -9.89 4.61 6.17
C GLY A 168 -9.93 3.98 7.57
N TYR A 169 -9.73 2.67 7.69
CA TYR A 169 -9.70 1.95 8.96
C TYR A 169 -8.50 2.35 9.85
N VAL A 170 -7.31 2.54 9.27
CA VAL A 170 -6.12 3.01 10.01
C VAL A 170 -6.38 4.42 10.56
N ARG A 171 -6.85 5.35 9.72
CA ARG A 171 -7.22 6.72 10.12
C ARG A 171 -8.28 6.74 11.21
N TYR A 172 -9.32 5.93 11.05
CA TYR A 172 -10.35 5.72 12.07
C TYR A 172 -9.76 5.26 13.42
N ARG A 173 -8.82 4.31 13.43
CA ARG A 173 -8.18 3.86 14.66
C ARG A 173 -7.31 4.93 15.31
N GLU A 174 -6.61 5.72 14.50
CA GLU A 174 -5.79 6.83 15.00
C GLU A 174 -6.65 7.94 15.59
N GLY A 175 -7.72 8.34 14.90
CA GLY A 175 -8.71 9.28 15.44
C GLY A 175 -9.30 8.81 16.77
N ARG A 176 -9.55 7.50 16.94
CA ARG A 176 -9.98 6.95 18.24
C ARG A 176 -8.93 7.05 19.34
N ARG A 177 -7.64 6.98 19.01
CA ARG A 177 -6.57 7.19 20.00
C ARG A 177 -6.54 8.64 20.46
N TYR A 178 -6.58 9.59 19.52
CA TYR A 178 -6.65 11.02 19.86
C TYR A 178 -7.90 11.37 20.66
N LEU A 179 -9.06 10.84 20.27
CA LEU A 179 -10.30 11.01 21.03
C LEU A 179 -10.15 10.52 22.47
N SER A 180 -9.56 9.34 22.67
CA SER A 180 -9.32 8.79 24.01
C SER A 180 -8.37 9.69 24.81
N SER A 181 -7.27 10.14 24.20
CA SER A 181 -6.32 11.08 24.82
C SER A 181 -6.99 12.40 25.20
N GLY A 182 -7.88 12.94 24.36
CA GLY A 182 -8.63 14.16 24.66
C GLY A 182 -9.55 13.99 25.87
N LEU A 183 -10.20 12.83 26.01
CA LEU A 183 -11.01 12.51 27.19
C LEU A 183 -10.14 12.41 28.47
N GLU A 184 -8.96 11.80 28.39
CA GLU A 184 -8.00 11.76 29.50
C GLU A 184 -7.56 13.17 29.92
N HIS A 185 -7.29 14.06 28.97
CA HIS A 185 -6.99 15.47 29.26
C HIS A 185 -8.18 16.21 29.90
N CYS A 186 -9.41 15.91 29.49
CA CYS A 186 -10.61 16.44 30.15
C CYS A 186 -10.70 16.00 31.62
N GLU A 187 -10.39 14.74 31.93
CA GLU A 187 -10.37 14.23 33.31
C GLU A 187 -9.28 14.92 34.15
N ALA A 188 -8.13 15.22 33.55
CA ALA A 188 -7.05 15.97 34.18
C ALA A 188 -7.35 17.49 34.34
N GLY A 189 -8.38 18.00 33.65
CA GLY A 189 -8.70 19.43 33.61
C GLY A 189 -7.81 20.25 32.66
N ASP A 190 -7.04 19.58 31.80
CA ASP A 190 -6.13 20.18 30.82
C ASP A 190 -6.88 20.56 29.53
N TRP A 191 -7.83 21.49 29.64
CA TRP A 191 -8.78 21.82 28.57
C TRP A 191 -8.13 22.22 27.23
N GLY A 192 -6.96 22.86 27.25
CA GLY A 192 -6.25 23.23 26.03
C GLY A 192 -5.66 22.02 25.29
N LEU A 193 -5.10 21.05 26.01
CA LEU A 193 -4.62 19.79 25.43
C LEU A 193 -5.78 18.92 24.97
N ALA A 194 -6.88 18.90 25.72
CA ALA A 194 -8.10 18.21 25.33
C ALA A 194 -8.63 18.73 23.99
N ALA A 195 -8.77 20.06 23.84
CA ALA A 195 -9.22 20.67 22.59
C ALA A 195 -8.32 20.29 21.41
N SER A 196 -6.99 20.42 21.57
CA SER A 196 -6.04 20.05 20.53
C SER A 196 -6.14 18.56 20.15
N ALA A 197 -6.29 17.66 21.11
CA ALA A 197 -6.44 16.24 20.83
C ALA A 197 -7.76 15.92 20.10
N PHE A 198 -8.85 16.64 20.41
CA PHE A 198 -10.11 16.50 19.69
C PHE A 198 -10.05 17.06 18.26
N ASP A 199 -9.30 18.14 18.03
CA ASP A 199 -9.05 18.66 16.67
C ASP A 199 -8.28 17.63 15.82
N GLU A 200 -7.23 17.01 16.38
CA GLU A 200 -6.49 15.92 15.70
C GLU A 200 -7.38 14.69 15.45
N ALA A 201 -8.23 14.34 16.42
CA ALA A 201 -9.21 13.27 16.24
C ALA A 201 -10.18 13.58 15.09
N SER A 202 -10.69 14.82 15.04
CA SER A 202 -11.57 15.31 13.98
C SER A 202 -10.91 15.19 12.60
N ALA A 203 -9.67 15.66 12.46
CA ALA A 203 -8.92 15.56 11.21
C ALA A 203 -8.79 14.11 10.72
N GLU A 204 -8.40 13.19 11.60
CA GLU A 204 -8.25 11.76 11.27
C GLU A 204 -9.59 11.11 10.89
N PHE A 205 -10.69 11.43 11.59
CA PHE A 205 -12.02 10.92 11.23
C PHE A 205 -12.57 11.51 9.93
N GLY A 206 -12.25 12.76 9.62
CA GLY A 206 -12.57 13.40 8.35
C GLY A 206 -11.88 12.68 7.18
N ASP A 207 -10.59 12.42 7.32
CA ASP A 207 -9.81 11.65 6.33
C ASP A 207 -10.35 10.23 6.18
N ALA A 208 -10.67 9.55 7.28
CA ALA A 208 -11.29 8.23 7.26
C ALA A 208 -12.61 8.24 6.47
N THR A 209 -13.48 9.23 6.72
CA THR A 209 -14.76 9.42 6.01
C THR A 209 -14.54 9.57 4.51
N ASN A 210 -13.57 10.40 4.10
CA ASN A 210 -13.25 10.61 2.69
C ASN A 210 -12.77 9.31 2.02
N ARG A 211 -11.89 8.55 2.69
CA ARG A 211 -11.41 7.27 2.18
C ARG A 211 -12.54 6.25 2.02
N PHE A 212 -13.37 6.07 3.04
CA PHE A 212 -14.51 5.16 2.97
C PHE A 212 -15.52 5.56 1.89
N THR A 213 -15.78 6.86 1.72
CA THR A 213 -16.66 7.37 0.65
C THR A 213 -16.11 7.01 -0.73
N LYS A 214 -14.81 7.25 -0.96
CA LYS A 214 -14.14 6.87 -2.21
C LYS A 214 -14.22 5.36 -2.42
N GLY A 215 -13.90 4.57 -1.40
CA GLY A 215 -13.94 3.10 -1.47
C GLY A 215 -15.32 2.56 -1.77
N GLN A 216 -16.37 3.15 -1.20
CA GLN A 216 -17.76 2.81 -1.49
C GLN A 216 -18.09 3.02 -2.98
N GLY A 217 -17.66 4.14 -3.57
CA GLY A 217 -17.89 4.44 -4.99
C GLY A 217 -17.09 3.55 -5.96
N LEU A 218 -16.02 2.92 -5.49
CA LEU A 218 -15.16 2.02 -6.27
C LEU A 218 -15.54 0.53 -6.13
N ALA A 219 -16.53 0.21 -5.29
CA ALA A 219 -16.84 -1.17 -4.94
C ALA A 219 -17.71 -1.85 -6.00
N ASP A 220 -17.19 -2.91 -6.63
CA ASP A 220 -17.94 -3.77 -7.55
C ASP A 220 -18.68 -4.92 -6.83
N GLY A 221 -18.40 -5.15 -5.54
CA GLY A 221 -18.97 -6.25 -4.75
C GLY A 221 -19.67 -5.81 -3.47
N ASP A 222 -20.75 -6.50 -3.12
CA ASP A 222 -21.67 -6.13 -2.03
C ASP A 222 -20.98 -6.03 -0.66
N GLU A 223 -20.06 -6.94 -0.34
CA GLU A 223 -19.41 -6.98 0.98
C GLU A 223 -18.49 -5.77 1.20
N ILE A 224 -17.61 -5.45 0.24
CA ILE A 224 -16.67 -4.34 0.39
C ILE A 224 -17.37 -2.98 0.23
N HIS A 225 -18.44 -2.92 -0.56
CA HIS A 225 -19.34 -1.77 -0.59
C HIS A 225 -19.95 -1.54 0.80
N GLU A 226 -20.49 -2.58 1.44
CA GLU A 226 -21.09 -2.50 2.77
C GLU A 226 -20.06 -2.12 3.85
N TYR A 227 -18.84 -2.65 3.77
CA TYR A 227 -17.77 -2.29 4.71
C TYR A 227 -17.40 -0.81 4.60
N ASN A 228 -17.20 -0.30 3.38
CA ASN A 228 -16.94 1.11 3.15
C ASN A 228 -18.13 1.99 3.55
N SER A 229 -19.37 1.59 3.22
CA SER A 229 -20.58 2.32 3.61
C SER A 229 -20.68 2.45 5.14
N ARG A 230 -20.48 1.35 5.87
CA ARG A 230 -20.48 1.33 7.33
C ARG A 230 -19.32 2.13 7.91
N GLY A 231 -18.12 1.98 7.34
CA GLY A 231 -16.93 2.75 7.70
C GLY A 231 -17.18 4.24 7.62
N ARG A 232 -17.76 4.69 6.49
CA ARG A 232 -18.12 6.09 6.24
C ARG A 232 -19.08 6.61 7.32
N VAL A 233 -20.19 5.92 7.56
CA VAL A 233 -21.19 6.33 8.57
C VAL A 233 -20.56 6.43 9.96
N VAL A 234 -19.78 5.41 10.36
CA VAL A 234 -19.14 5.38 11.67
C VAL A 234 -18.13 6.52 11.81
N ALA A 235 -17.21 6.68 10.85
CA ALA A 235 -16.21 7.73 10.88
C ALA A 235 -16.83 9.13 10.90
N THR A 236 -17.92 9.37 10.15
CA THR A 236 -18.63 10.66 10.16
C THR A 236 -19.19 10.98 11.55
N LYS A 237 -19.75 10.00 12.26
CA LYS A 237 -20.31 10.22 13.60
C LYS A 237 -19.23 10.49 14.65
N TYR A 238 -18.10 9.80 14.53
CA TYR A 238 -16.93 10.09 15.37
C TYR A 238 -16.32 11.46 15.06
N TRP A 239 -16.30 11.88 13.79
CA TRP A 239 -15.91 13.22 13.38
C TRP A 239 -16.81 14.30 14.00
N GLU A 240 -18.14 14.15 13.86
CA GLU A 240 -19.14 15.05 14.49
C GLU A 240 -18.92 15.12 16.01
N ALA A 241 -18.74 13.97 16.67
CA ALA A 241 -18.49 13.93 18.11
C ALA A 241 -17.19 14.64 18.51
N ALA A 242 -16.10 14.47 17.75
CA ALA A 242 -14.83 15.11 18.03
C ALA A 242 -14.92 16.64 17.91
N GLU A 243 -15.60 17.16 16.89
CA GLU A 243 -15.88 18.60 16.75
C GLU A 243 -16.63 19.16 17.96
N TRP A 244 -17.70 18.46 18.39
CA TRP A 244 -18.46 18.85 19.57
C TRP A 244 -17.60 18.80 20.84
N LEU A 245 -16.72 17.80 20.99
CA LEU A 245 -15.82 17.68 22.13
C LEU A 245 -14.72 18.76 22.15
N ALA A 246 -14.21 19.18 20.99
CA ALA A 246 -13.31 20.32 20.88
C ALA A 246 -14.01 21.62 21.34
N GLY A 247 -15.26 21.81 20.92
CA GLY A 247 -16.14 22.89 21.38
C GLY A 247 -16.37 22.85 22.90
N PHE A 248 -16.65 21.66 23.44
CA PHE A 248 -16.81 21.41 24.88
C PHE A 248 -15.55 21.83 25.67
N ALA A 249 -14.37 21.36 25.25
CA ALA A 249 -13.11 21.67 25.93
C ALA A 249 -12.80 23.17 25.86
N THR A 250 -13.04 23.80 24.71
CA THR A 250 -12.89 25.25 24.54
C THR A 250 -13.84 26.04 25.45
N ALA A 251 -15.11 25.63 25.53
CA ALA A 251 -16.11 26.28 26.40
C ALA A 251 -15.75 26.11 27.88
N ALA A 252 -15.27 24.93 28.29
CA ALA A 252 -14.79 24.65 29.63
C ALA A 252 -13.59 25.55 30.00
N SER A 253 -12.62 25.70 29.10
CA SER A 253 -11.48 26.60 29.29
C SER A 253 -11.88 28.06 29.47
N LYS A 254 -13.00 28.49 28.86
CA LYS A 254 -13.50 29.87 28.92
C LYS A 254 -14.51 30.09 30.05
N GLY A 255 -14.87 29.05 30.80
CA GLY A 255 -15.91 29.11 31.83
C GLY A 255 -17.32 29.35 31.28
N ASN A 256 -17.57 29.06 30.01
CA ASN A 256 -18.90 29.17 29.40
C ASN A 256 -19.70 27.89 29.65
N VAL A 257 -20.58 27.91 30.65
CA VAL A 257 -21.33 26.74 31.12
C VAL A 257 -22.39 26.28 30.11
N GLU A 258 -23.15 27.22 29.54
CA GLU A 258 -24.23 26.93 28.59
C GLU A 258 -23.69 26.19 27.36
N SER A 259 -22.73 26.79 26.65
CA SER A 259 -22.13 26.13 25.49
C SER A 259 -21.41 24.83 25.85
N ARG A 260 -20.86 24.71 27.06
CA ARG A 260 -20.24 23.45 27.49
C ARG A 260 -21.27 22.33 27.60
N GLU A 261 -22.44 22.58 28.19
CA GLU A 261 -23.50 21.57 28.30
C GLU A 261 -24.06 21.19 26.93
N GLU A 262 -24.33 22.18 26.07
CA GLU A 262 -24.81 21.94 24.70
C GLU A 262 -23.84 21.06 23.89
N ASN A 263 -22.55 21.39 23.90
CA ASN A 263 -21.52 20.62 23.20
C ASN A 263 -21.41 19.20 23.74
N ARG A 264 -21.50 19.02 25.07
CA ARG A 264 -21.46 17.69 25.70
C ARG A 264 -22.61 16.81 25.24
N GLU A 265 -23.84 17.34 25.27
CA GLU A 265 -25.04 16.59 24.87
C GLU A 265 -24.98 16.18 23.40
N ALA A 266 -24.54 17.09 22.52
CA ALA A 266 -24.38 16.81 21.09
C ALA A 266 -23.31 15.73 20.84
N ALA A 267 -22.17 15.79 21.54
CA ALA A 267 -21.12 14.76 21.45
C ALA A 267 -21.61 13.39 21.93
N GLU A 268 -22.29 13.34 23.08
CA GLU A 268 -22.85 12.10 23.64
C GLU A 268 -23.87 11.46 22.70
N GLN A 269 -24.75 12.28 22.09
CA GLN A 269 -25.71 11.80 21.11
C GLN A 269 -25.02 11.17 19.89
N ALA A 270 -24.02 11.84 19.32
CA ALA A 270 -23.28 11.34 18.17
C ALA A 270 -22.53 10.02 18.47
N LEU A 271 -21.89 9.91 19.64
CA LEU A 271 -21.21 8.69 20.06
C LEU A 271 -22.18 7.54 20.32
N GLN A 272 -23.37 7.83 20.86
CA GLN A 272 -24.37 6.82 21.14
C GLN A 272 -24.90 6.13 19.87
N GLU A 273 -24.97 6.86 18.75
CA GLU A 273 -25.42 6.30 17.45
C GLU A 273 -24.48 5.21 16.91
N VAL A 274 -23.20 5.21 17.31
CA VAL A 274 -22.17 4.29 16.78
C VAL A 274 -21.53 3.40 17.85
N ARG A 275 -22.05 3.45 19.09
CA ARG A 275 -21.48 2.75 20.25
C ARG A 275 -21.29 1.25 20.03
N ASP A 276 -22.28 0.61 19.42
CA ASP A 276 -22.32 -0.84 19.24
C ASP A 276 -21.93 -1.26 17.80
N VAL A 277 -21.41 -0.33 16.99
CA VAL A 277 -20.96 -0.61 15.63
C VAL A 277 -19.47 -0.92 15.62
N THR A 278 -19.13 -2.13 15.20
CA THR A 278 -17.73 -2.54 15.00
C THR A 278 -17.41 -2.58 13.51
N LEU A 279 -16.30 -1.96 13.14
CA LEU A 279 -15.73 -2.09 11.81
C LEU A 279 -14.87 -3.36 11.74
N PRO A 280 -15.11 -4.26 10.78
CA PRO A 280 -14.24 -5.41 10.54
C PRO A 280 -12.78 -5.02 10.36
N GLU A 281 -11.85 -5.78 10.94
CA GLU A 281 -10.44 -5.57 10.64
C GLU A 281 -10.17 -5.89 9.15
N PRO A 282 -9.55 -4.98 8.39
CA PRO A 282 -9.10 -5.28 7.04
C PRO A 282 -8.11 -6.46 7.15
N ASP A 283 -8.46 -7.60 6.55
CA ASP A 283 -7.66 -8.84 6.47
C ASP A 283 -7.88 -9.92 7.56
N ALA A 284 -8.87 -9.79 8.46
CA ALA A 284 -9.18 -10.81 9.48
C ALA A 284 -9.53 -12.21 8.92
N ALA A 285 -10.05 -12.28 7.69
CA ALA A 285 -10.40 -13.55 7.03
C ALA A 285 -9.18 -14.38 6.57
N SER A 286 -7.97 -13.82 6.50
CA SER A 286 -6.79 -14.58 6.07
C SER A 286 -6.18 -15.44 7.19
N LYS A 287 -6.38 -15.06 8.46
CA LYS A 287 -5.76 -15.72 9.62
C LYS A 287 -6.40 -17.07 9.99
N THR A 288 -7.62 -17.34 9.56
CA THR A 288 -8.34 -18.60 9.84
C THR A 288 -7.95 -19.74 8.89
N ALA A 289 -7.25 -19.48 7.79
CA ALA A 289 -6.82 -20.52 6.84
C ALA A 289 -5.51 -21.24 7.27
N THR A 290 -4.67 -20.62 8.10
CA THR A 290 -3.35 -21.17 8.49
C THR A 290 -3.40 -22.14 9.68
N GLY A 291 -4.58 -22.35 10.28
CA GLY A 291 -4.74 -23.13 11.52
C GLY A 291 -5.11 -24.61 11.37
N LYS A 292 -5.27 -25.15 10.14
CA LYS A 292 -5.81 -26.52 9.95
C LYS A 292 -4.86 -27.59 9.39
N HIS A 293 -3.57 -27.29 9.21
CA HIS A 293 -2.60 -28.33 8.85
C HIS A 293 -1.40 -28.37 9.78
N ARG A 294 -1.63 -28.83 11.02
CA ARG A 294 -0.63 -29.53 11.83
C ARG A 294 -1.34 -30.53 12.76
N ALA A 295 -1.49 -31.75 12.27
CA ALA A 295 -1.57 -32.99 13.02
C ALA A 295 -1.14 -34.12 12.07
#